data_AF-A0A9N9WGP4-F1
#
_entry.id   AF-A0A9N9WGP4-F1
#
_cell.length_a   1.000
_cell.length_b   1.000
_cell.length_c   1.000
_cell.angle_alpha   90.00
_cell.angle_beta   90.00
_cell.angle_gamma   90.00
#
_symmetry.space_group_name_H-M   'P 1'
#
loop_
_entity.id
_entity.type
_entity.pdbx_description
1 polymer ?
#
loop_
_entity_poly.entity_id
_entity_poly.type
_entity_poly.pdbx_seq_one_letter_code
_entity_poly.pdbx_strand_id
1 'polypeptide(L)'
;MANKICIAFGLVLALTCQVYCAVDCNTTGAGRIAEPTDNTCTQYTFCVFDSNNNNYLSYNYTCPTNSFFNPNTAQCSSNYVCNITSANSICTSDGFIADPSSTDCTSYIECVNISGTFVTTNYTCPATTFFNPSTTLCELEYTCPTPTFTCTAAGRFTNNADSTCQTYFMCVLATNGTYVQYQYTCPNSSVFNPTTRVCTTSYTCP
;
A
#
# COMPACT_ATOMS: atom_id res chain seq x y z
N MET A 1 1.29 20.88 -1.06
CA MET A 1 1.83 19.89 -2.01
C MET A 1 3.20 19.46 -1.48
N ALA A 2 3.25 18.38 -0.71
CA ALA A 2 4.49 17.89 -0.13
C ALA A 2 5.21 17.02 -1.17
N ASN A 3 6.41 17.43 -1.58
CA ASN A 3 7.27 16.63 -2.44
C ASN A 3 7.80 15.44 -1.64
N LYS A 4 7.51 14.23 -2.12
CA LYS A 4 8.05 12.98 -1.56
C LYS A 4 9.47 12.79 -2.10
N ILE A 5 10.47 12.74 -1.22
CA ILE A 5 11.82 12.30 -1.59
C ILE A 5 12.10 11.00 -0.85
N CYS A 6 12.26 9.94 -1.62
CA CYS A 6 12.62 8.61 -1.17
C CYS A 6 14.15 8.48 -1.19
N ILE A 7 14.81 8.43 -0.03
CA ILE A 7 16.27 8.23 0.04
C ILE A 7 16.57 6.75 0.29
N ALA A 8 17.22 6.11 -0.67
CA ALA A 8 17.74 4.74 -0.53
C ALA A 8 19.09 4.78 0.19
N PHE A 9 19.15 4.38 1.47
CA PHE A 9 20.41 4.17 2.16
C PHE A 9 20.89 2.73 1.97
N GLY A 10 21.93 2.54 1.16
CA GLY A 10 22.61 1.26 1.01
C GLY A 10 23.65 1.08 2.12
N LEU A 11 23.30 0.36 3.18
CA LEU A 11 24.30 -0.20 4.09
C LEU A 11 24.53 -1.65 3.68
N VAL A 12 25.79 -1.94 3.35
CA VAL A 12 26.28 -3.22 2.85
C VAL A 12 26.17 -4.26 3.98
N LEU A 13 25.00 -4.87 4.13
CA LEU A 13 24.75 -6.27 4.52
C LEU A 13 23.21 -6.47 4.53
N ALA A 14 22.72 -7.36 3.67
CA ALA A 14 21.32 -7.72 3.43
C ALA A 14 20.45 -6.68 2.67
N LEU A 15 20.31 -6.92 1.35
CA LEU A 15 19.42 -6.18 0.46
C LEU A 15 17.94 -6.43 0.79
N THR A 16 17.35 -5.52 1.57
CA THR A 16 15.95 -5.12 1.37
C THR A 16 15.92 -3.61 1.30
N CYS A 17 15.83 -3.07 0.09
CA CYS A 17 15.59 -1.64 -0.13
C CYS A 17 14.12 -1.34 0.19
N GLN A 18 13.77 -1.31 1.47
CA GLN A 18 12.52 -0.75 1.92
C GLN A 18 12.61 0.76 1.77
N VAL A 19 11.76 1.33 0.92
CA VAL A 19 11.65 2.77 0.75
C VAL A 19 10.98 3.32 2.00
N TYR A 20 11.78 3.67 3.00
CA TYR A 20 11.31 4.36 4.19
C TYR A 20 11.15 5.84 3.85
N CYS A 21 9.91 6.30 3.73
CA CYS A 21 9.60 7.71 3.64
C CYS A 21 9.65 8.30 5.07
N ALA A 22 10.78 8.90 5.45
CA ALA A 22 10.92 9.66 6.70
C ALA A 22 10.69 11.15 6.46
N VAL A 23 10.40 11.91 7.52
CA VAL A 23 10.27 13.38 7.46
C VAL A 23 11.61 14.01 7.06
N ASP A 24 11.62 14.79 5.98
CA ASP A 24 12.79 15.60 5.58
C ASP A 24 12.69 17.03 6.15
N CYS A 25 13.39 17.26 7.26
CA CYS A 25 13.42 18.55 7.95
C CYS A 25 13.96 19.71 7.11
N ASN A 26 14.75 19.45 6.06
CA ASN A 26 15.22 20.52 5.17
C ASN A 26 14.08 21.09 4.31
N THR A 27 13.02 20.31 4.10
CA THR A 27 11.84 20.72 3.32
C THR A 27 10.73 21.29 4.19
N THR A 28 10.54 20.74 5.39
CA THR A 28 9.45 21.12 6.30
C THR A 28 9.84 22.28 7.23
N GLY A 29 11.13 22.48 7.47
CA GLY A 29 11.65 23.49 8.40
C GLY A 29 11.54 23.06 9.87
N ALA A 30 11.78 24.00 10.78
CA ALA A 30 11.72 23.73 12.21
C ALA A 30 10.27 23.54 12.67
N GLY A 31 10.02 22.54 13.50
CA GLY A 31 8.67 22.25 13.99
C GLY A 31 8.44 20.77 14.26
N ARG A 32 7.24 20.45 14.75
CA ARG A 32 6.77 19.08 14.94
C ARG A 32 5.90 18.69 13.76
N ILE A 33 6.25 17.62 13.08
CA ILE A 33 5.67 17.19 11.81
C ILE A 33 5.16 15.76 11.96
N ALA A 34 3.93 15.48 11.53
CA ALA A 34 3.37 14.13 11.57
C ALA A 34 4.19 13.16 10.71
N GLU A 35 4.34 11.91 11.16
CA GLU A 35 5.02 10.89 10.37
C GLU A 35 4.18 10.48 9.14
N PRO A 36 4.67 10.65 7.90
CA PRO A 36 3.88 10.42 6.69
C PRO A 36 3.45 8.96 6.48
N THR A 37 4.19 8.02 7.06
CA THR A 37 3.90 6.57 6.97
C THR A 37 3.20 6.04 8.21
N ASP A 38 2.96 6.88 9.21
CA ASP A 38 2.31 6.45 10.44
C ASP A 38 0.79 6.51 10.30
N ASN A 39 0.21 5.36 9.97
CA ASN A 39 -1.24 5.18 9.89
C ASN A 39 -1.93 5.10 11.27
N THR A 40 -1.21 5.36 12.37
CA THR A 40 -1.77 5.37 13.72
C THR A 40 -1.87 6.78 14.32
N CYS A 41 -1.34 7.81 13.64
CA CYS A 41 -1.12 9.17 14.15
C CYS A 41 -0.44 9.22 15.53
N THR A 42 0.30 8.19 15.93
CA THR A 42 1.00 8.17 17.21
C THR A 42 2.42 8.70 17.09
N GLN A 43 2.97 8.86 15.88
CA GLN A 43 4.36 9.22 15.66
C GLN A 43 4.49 10.59 14.97
N TYR A 44 5.52 11.33 15.36
CA TYR A 44 5.89 12.60 14.74
C TYR A 44 7.41 12.83 14.82
N THR A 45 7.95 13.60 13.88
CA THR A 45 9.33 14.08 13.90
C THR A 45 9.36 15.50 14.44
N PHE A 46 10.29 15.78 15.34
CA PHE A 46 10.65 17.12 15.76
C PHE A 46 11.92 17.57 15.04
N CYS A 47 11.78 18.57 14.18
CA CYS A 47 12.84 19.20 13.42
C CYS A 47 13.36 20.45 14.15
N VAL A 48 14.67 20.51 14.39
CA VAL A 48 15.35 21.63 15.07
C VAL A 48 16.45 22.16 14.16
N PHE A 49 16.47 23.48 13.92
CA PHE A 49 17.55 24.10 13.14
C PHE A 49 18.82 24.26 14.00
N ASP A 50 19.94 23.74 13.52
CA ASP A 50 21.26 23.94 14.08
C ASP A 50 22.03 24.99 13.26
N SER A 51 22.15 26.19 13.82
CA SER A 51 22.84 27.32 13.19
C SER A 51 24.34 27.12 13.04
N ASN A 52 24.96 26.22 13.81
CA ASN A 52 26.41 25.99 13.73
C ASN A 52 26.80 25.23 12.46
N ASN A 53 25.92 24.32 12.04
CA ASN A 53 26.14 23.44 10.89
C ASN A 53 25.25 23.81 9.69
N ASN A 54 24.44 24.86 9.82
CA ASN A 54 23.45 25.31 8.83
C ASN A 54 22.58 24.14 8.32
N ASN A 55 22.09 23.31 9.25
CA ASN A 55 21.37 22.08 8.96
C ASN A 55 20.25 21.85 9.97
N TYR A 56 19.34 20.91 9.69
CA TYR A 56 18.31 20.48 10.62
C TYR A 56 18.66 19.15 11.30
N LEU A 57 18.42 19.09 12.61
CA LEU A 57 18.40 17.86 13.40
C LEU A 57 16.96 17.34 13.46
N SER A 58 16.80 16.03 13.29
CA SER A 58 15.51 15.33 13.35
C SER A 58 15.45 14.38 14.54
N TYR A 59 14.36 14.43 15.29
CA TYR A 59 14.12 13.54 16.43
C TYR A 59 12.74 12.90 16.32
N ASN A 60 12.68 11.57 16.32
CA ASN A 60 11.41 10.84 16.22
C ASN A 60 10.80 10.66 17.60
N TYR A 61 9.49 10.90 17.71
CA TYR A 61 8.75 10.77 18.94
C TYR A 61 7.46 9.99 18.74
N THR A 62 7.05 9.29 19.79
CA THR A 62 5.73 8.68 19.90
C THR A 62 4.93 9.45 20.95
N CYS A 63 3.66 9.72 20.65
CA CYS A 63 2.73 10.33 21.58
C CYS A 63 2.52 9.43 22.82
N PRO A 64 2.26 10.02 23.99
CA PRO A 64 1.87 9.28 25.18
C PRO A 64 0.66 8.37 24.93
N THR A 65 0.51 7.33 25.75
CA THR A 65 -0.59 6.37 25.67
C THR A 65 -1.94 7.08 25.64
N ASN A 66 -2.85 6.64 24.77
CA ASN A 66 -4.18 7.23 24.54
C ASN A 66 -4.17 8.68 24.03
N SER A 67 -3.13 9.09 23.30
CA SER A 67 -3.10 10.38 22.61
C SER A 67 -2.54 10.26 21.20
N PHE A 68 -3.00 11.15 20.33
CA PHE A 68 -2.66 11.18 18.91
C PHE A 68 -2.05 12.53 18.53
N PHE A 69 -1.10 12.54 17.61
CA PHE A 69 -0.46 13.76 17.12
C PHE A 69 -1.42 14.54 16.22
N ASN A 70 -1.81 15.73 16.65
CA ASN A 70 -2.61 16.66 15.87
C ASN A 70 -1.68 17.57 15.04
N PRO A 71 -1.66 17.45 13.70
CA PRO A 71 -0.79 18.27 12.85
C PRO A 71 -1.19 19.75 12.83
N ASN A 72 -2.46 20.09 13.14
CA ASN A 72 -2.92 21.49 13.16
C ASN A 72 -2.39 22.26 14.38
N THR A 73 -2.22 21.57 15.50
CA THR A 73 -1.70 22.17 16.75
C THR A 73 -0.25 21.78 17.02
N ALA A 74 0.33 20.89 16.20
CA ALA A 74 1.67 20.34 16.35
C ALA A 74 1.91 19.68 17.73
N GLN A 75 0.87 19.05 18.31
CA GLN A 75 0.89 18.51 19.67
C GLN A 75 0.14 17.18 19.77
N CYS A 76 0.56 16.32 20.69
CA CYS A 76 -0.21 15.13 21.08
C CYS A 76 -1.45 15.55 21.88
N SER A 77 -2.61 15.00 21.52
CA SER A 77 -3.89 15.29 22.16
C SER A 77 -4.72 14.01 22.27
N SER A 78 -5.32 13.80 23.43
CA SER A 78 -6.30 12.71 23.64
C SER A 78 -7.64 12.97 22.93
N ASN A 79 -7.90 14.22 22.56
CA ASN A 79 -9.14 14.65 21.91
C ASN A 79 -8.99 14.76 20.39
N TYR A 80 -7.77 14.56 19.86
CA TYR A 80 -7.55 14.54 18.43
C TYR A 80 -8.02 13.20 17.87
N VAL A 81 -8.96 13.25 16.92
CA VAL A 81 -9.40 12.06 16.20
C VAL A 81 -8.45 11.85 15.03
N CYS A 82 -7.73 10.73 15.06
CA CYS A 82 -6.80 10.33 14.02
C CYS A 82 -7.58 9.90 12.75
N ASN A 83 -7.83 10.85 11.85
CA ASN A 83 -8.45 10.59 10.56
C ASN A 83 -7.36 10.36 9.50
N ILE A 84 -6.68 9.22 9.57
CA ILE A 84 -5.82 8.79 8.46
C ILE A 84 -6.75 8.37 7.33
N THR A 85 -7.07 9.32 6.47
CA THR A 85 -7.45 8.97 5.11
C THR A 85 -6.21 8.34 4.49
N SER A 86 -6.27 7.03 4.20
CA SER A 86 -5.31 6.40 3.30
C SER A 86 -5.15 7.33 2.10
N ALA A 87 -3.94 7.85 1.91
CA ALA A 87 -3.62 8.86 0.91
C ALA A 87 -3.67 8.24 -0.49
N ASN A 88 -4.90 8.04 -0.95
CA ASN A 88 -5.43 7.89 -2.29
C ASN A 88 -6.92 7.62 -2.05
N SER A 89 -7.73 8.66 -1.86
CA SER A 89 -9.17 8.46 -1.71
C SER A 89 -9.69 7.83 -3.00
N ILE A 90 -9.87 6.51 -2.95
CA ILE A 90 -10.46 5.68 -3.99
C ILE A 90 -11.93 6.10 -4.23
N CYS A 91 -12.53 6.79 -3.26
CA CYS A 91 -13.87 7.36 -3.31
C CYS A 91 -13.90 8.66 -4.11
N THR A 92 -14.85 8.75 -5.05
CA THR A 92 -15.15 9.98 -5.81
C THR A 92 -16.54 10.53 -5.54
N SER A 93 -17.42 9.72 -4.92
CA SER A 93 -18.77 10.06 -4.48
C SER A 93 -19.14 9.25 -3.24
N ASP A 94 -20.21 9.64 -2.57
CA ASP A 94 -20.86 8.81 -1.56
C ASP A 94 -21.34 7.48 -2.17
N GLY A 95 -21.31 6.41 -1.37
CA GLY A 95 -21.85 5.10 -1.75
C GLY A 95 -20.90 3.94 -1.49
N PHE A 96 -21.20 2.78 -2.08
CA PHE A 96 -20.39 1.56 -1.94
C PHE A 96 -19.60 1.27 -3.21
N ILE A 97 -18.37 0.83 -3.02
CA ILE A 97 -17.43 0.52 -4.10
C ILE A 97 -16.70 -0.79 -3.82
N ALA A 98 -16.14 -1.40 -4.87
CA ALA A 98 -15.33 -2.60 -4.70
C ALA A 98 -14.06 -2.28 -3.92
N ASP A 99 -13.66 -3.19 -3.03
CA ASP A 99 -12.37 -3.11 -2.34
C ASP A 99 -11.25 -3.53 -3.29
N PRO A 100 -10.33 -2.62 -3.69
CA PRO A 100 -9.28 -2.94 -4.66
C PRO A 100 -8.22 -3.91 -4.11
N SER A 101 -8.21 -4.15 -2.79
CA SER A 101 -7.37 -5.16 -2.15
C SER A 101 -8.01 -6.55 -2.11
N SER A 102 -9.31 -6.66 -2.42
CA SER A 102 -10.02 -7.93 -2.49
C SER A 102 -9.73 -8.66 -3.79
N THR A 103 -9.05 -9.81 -3.69
CA THR A 103 -8.81 -10.70 -4.84
C THR A 103 -9.97 -11.66 -5.11
N ASP A 104 -10.91 -11.78 -4.18
CA ASP A 104 -12.05 -12.69 -4.22
C ASP A 104 -13.41 -11.96 -4.22
N CYS A 105 -13.39 -10.62 -4.29
CA CYS A 105 -14.57 -9.75 -4.28
C CYS A 105 -15.47 -9.93 -3.03
N THR A 106 -14.94 -10.46 -1.93
CA THR A 106 -15.71 -10.66 -0.69
C THR A 106 -15.73 -9.43 0.20
N SER A 107 -14.90 -8.41 -0.06
CA SER A 107 -14.91 -7.14 0.66
C SER A 107 -15.27 -5.96 -0.24
N TYR A 108 -15.83 -4.94 0.38
CA TYR A 108 -16.23 -3.68 -0.24
C TYR A 108 -16.01 -2.52 0.72
N ILE A 109 -16.08 -1.30 0.19
CA ILE A 109 -15.83 -0.08 0.95
C ILE A 109 -17.06 0.82 0.86
N GLU A 110 -17.52 1.34 1.99
CA GLU A 110 -18.44 2.46 2.07
C GLU A 110 -17.66 3.77 2.07
N CYS A 111 -18.09 4.70 1.22
CA CYS A 111 -17.57 6.05 1.10
C CYS A 111 -18.61 7.03 1.64
N VAL A 112 -18.23 7.84 2.63
CA VAL A 112 -19.07 8.93 3.18
C VAL A 112 -18.31 10.26 3.14
N ASN A 113 -18.86 11.24 2.42
CA ASN A 113 -18.32 12.58 2.33
C ASN A 113 -18.75 13.42 3.54
N ILE A 114 -17.78 13.75 4.37
CA ILE A 114 -17.97 14.64 5.51
C ILE A 114 -17.20 15.92 5.22
N SER A 115 -17.92 16.96 4.81
CA SER A 115 -17.37 18.31 4.56
C SER A 115 -16.21 18.34 3.56
N GLY A 116 -16.34 17.62 2.43
CA GLY A 116 -15.34 17.58 1.37
C GLY A 116 -14.22 16.56 1.60
N THR A 117 -14.30 15.78 2.67
CA THR A 117 -13.36 14.68 2.96
C THR A 117 -14.12 13.36 2.98
N PHE A 118 -13.65 12.36 2.23
CA PHE A 118 -14.23 11.02 2.29
C PHE A 118 -13.69 10.24 3.48
N VAL A 119 -14.61 9.73 4.30
CA VAL A 119 -14.37 8.68 5.29
C VAL A 119 -14.72 7.34 4.65
N THR A 120 -13.85 6.36 4.81
CA THR A 120 -14.01 5.03 4.23
C THR A 120 -14.16 3.96 5.30
N THR A 121 -15.12 3.05 5.13
CA THR A 121 -15.32 1.90 6.02
C THR A 121 -15.27 0.61 5.21
N ASN A 122 -14.45 -0.36 5.61
CA ASN A 122 -14.40 -1.67 4.95
C ASN A 122 -15.47 -2.60 5.52
N TYR A 123 -16.12 -3.33 4.62
CA TYR A 123 -17.13 -4.33 4.94
C TYR A 123 -16.82 -5.64 4.23
N THR A 124 -17.41 -6.72 4.74
CA THR A 124 -17.34 -8.06 4.14
C THR A 124 -18.75 -8.48 3.75
N CYS A 125 -18.90 -9.04 2.57
CA CYS A 125 -20.15 -9.63 2.13
C CYS A 125 -20.53 -10.83 3.02
N PRO A 126 -21.85 -11.11 3.16
CA PRO A 126 -22.31 -12.36 3.75
C PRO A 126 -21.66 -13.58 3.09
N ALA A 127 -21.54 -14.67 3.85
CA ALA A 127 -20.92 -15.89 3.35
C ALA A 127 -21.52 -16.33 2.00
N THR A 128 -20.66 -16.76 1.08
CA THR A 128 -21.01 -17.19 -0.30
C THR A 128 -21.52 -16.10 -1.25
N THR A 129 -21.51 -14.83 -0.85
CA THR A 129 -21.89 -13.71 -1.75
C THR A 129 -20.69 -12.83 -2.07
N PHE A 130 -20.75 -12.15 -3.21
CA PHE A 130 -19.65 -11.34 -3.75
C PHE A 130 -20.13 -9.94 -4.11
N PHE A 131 -19.32 -8.92 -3.86
CA PHE A 131 -19.70 -7.54 -4.12
C PHE A 131 -19.71 -7.24 -5.62
N ASN A 132 -20.87 -6.87 -6.15
CA ASN A 132 -21.03 -6.44 -7.54
C ASN A 132 -20.94 -4.90 -7.62
N PRO A 133 -19.86 -4.33 -8.20
CA PRO A 133 -19.70 -2.87 -8.28
C PRO A 133 -20.71 -2.18 -9.19
N SER A 134 -21.42 -2.91 -10.05
CA SER A 134 -22.44 -2.34 -10.94
C SER A 134 -23.77 -2.10 -10.22
N THR A 135 -24.10 -2.96 -9.26
CA THR A 135 -25.35 -2.89 -8.47
C THR A 135 -25.12 -2.37 -7.06
N THR A 136 -23.86 -2.33 -6.61
CA THR A 136 -23.42 -1.93 -5.26
C THR A 136 -23.93 -2.86 -4.14
N LEU A 137 -24.22 -4.12 -4.47
CA LEU A 137 -24.77 -5.13 -3.55
C LEU A 137 -23.92 -6.40 -3.54
N CYS A 138 -24.04 -7.18 -2.46
CA CYS A 138 -23.48 -8.52 -2.38
C CYS A 138 -24.44 -9.54 -3.01
N GLU A 139 -23.99 -10.23 -4.05
CA GLU A 139 -24.81 -11.13 -4.87
C GLU A 139 -24.19 -12.53 -4.92
N LEU A 140 -25.02 -13.57 -4.86
CA LEU A 140 -24.58 -14.96 -4.97
C LEU A 140 -24.07 -15.29 -6.38
N GLU A 141 -24.68 -14.70 -7.41
CA GLU A 141 -24.40 -15.01 -8.82
C GLU A 141 -23.29 -14.12 -9.42
N TYR A 142 -22.78 -13.14 -8.66
CA TYR A 142 -21.70 -12.29 -9.15
C TYR A 142 -20.41 -13.11 -9.29
N THR A 143 -19.89 -13.16 -10.51
CA THR A 143 -18.61 -13.81 -10.79
C THR A 143 -17.49 -12.79 -10.58
N CYS A 144 -16.70 -12.96 -9.51
CA CYS A 144 -15.54 -12.11 -9.27
C CYS A 144 -14.58 -12.19 -10.46
N PRO A 145 -14.23 -11.05 -11.10
CA PRO A 145 -13.26 -11.04 -12.17
C PRO A 145 -11.92 -11.56 -11.65
N THR A 146 -11.41 -12.63 -12.25
CA THR A 146 -10.05 -13.05 -11.96
C THR A 146 -9.10 -11.97 -12.45
N PRO A 147 -8.13 -11.52 -11.62
CA PRO A 147 -7.18 -10.51 -12.05
C PRO A 147 -6.43 -11.04 -13.29
N THR A 148 -6.71 -10.45 -14.45
CA THR A 148 -6.09 -10.83 -15.71
C THR A 148 -4.71 -10.20 -15.76
N PHE A 149 -3.68 -11.02 -15.53
CA PHE A 149 -2.31 -10.58 -15.72
C PHE A 149 -2.09 -10.28 -17.21
N THR A 150 -1.56 -9.08 -17.50
CA THR A 150 -1.17 -8.64 -18.85
C THR A 150 0.31 -8.25 -18.85
N CYS A 151 1.07 -8.80 -19.79
CA CYS A 151 2.48 -8.47 -19.95
C CYS A 151 2.70 -7.02 -20.40
N THR A 152 3.37 -6.21 -19.56
CA THR A 152 3.83 -4.85 -19.91
C THR A 152 5.34 -4.76 -20.12
N ALA A 153 6.08 -5.80 -19.73
CA ALA A 153 7.52 -5.92 -19.89
C ALA A 153 7.91 -7.40 -20.07
N ALA A 154 9.08 -7.65 -20.68
CA ALA A 154 9.64 -8.99 -20.76
C ALA A 154 10.13 -9.47 -19.39
N GLY A 155 9.96 -10.77 -19.10
CA GLY A 155 10.43 -11.38 -17.86
C GLY A 155 9.40 -12.32 -17.24
N ARG A 156 9.69 -12.75 -16.02
CA ARG A 156 8.81 -13.63 -15.23
C ARG A 156 8.04 -12.82 -14.19
N PHE A 157 6.77 -13.15 -13.97
CA PHE A 157 5.87 -12.42 -13.09
C PHE A 157 5.01 -13.38 -12.30
N THR A 158 4.63 -12.99 -11.09
CA THR A 158 3.77 -13.78 -10.20
C THR A 158 2.41 -14.03 -10.84
N ASN A 159 1.90 -15.25 -10.69
CA ASN A 159 0.50 -15.51 -10.94
C ASN A 159 -0.30 -15.24 -9.66
N ASN A 160 -0.85 -14.03 -9.50
CA ASN A 160 -1.63 -13.68 -8.31
C ASN A 160 -2.97 -14.43 -8.19
N ALA A 161 -3.41 -15.11 -9.26
CA ALA A 161 -4.58 -15.98 -9.22
C ALA A 161 -4.29 -17.37 -8.63
N ASP A 162 -3.02 -17.70 -8.40
CA ASP A 162 -2.59 -18.97 -7.82
C ASP A 162 -2.15 -18.80 -6.36
N SER A 163 -3.04 -19.19 -5.44
CA SER A 163 -2.80 -19.15 -4.00
C SER A 163 -1.72 -20.11 -3.52
N THR A 164 -1.24 -21.04 -4.35
CA THR A 164 -0.14 -21.95 -4.01
C THR A 164 1.23 -21.40 -4.41
N CYS A 165 1.27 -20.25 -5.09
CA CYS A 165 2.48 -19.67 -5.69
C CYS A 165 3.22 -20.63 -6.65
N GLN A 166 2.60 -21.72 -7.10
CA GLN A 166 3.29 -22.74 -7.90
C GLN A 166 3.40 -22.33 -9.37
N THR A 167 2.55 -21.41 -9.84
CA THR A 167 2.52 -20.94 -11.22
C THR A 167 2.98 -19.49 -11.35
N TYR A 168 3.52 -19.17 -12.52
CA TYR A 168 4.00 -17.84 -12.87
C TYR A 168 3.79 -17.56 -14.35
N PHE A 169 3.81 -16.29 -14.73
CA PHE A 169 3.74 -15.85 -16.12
C PHE A 169 5.13 -15.53 -16.66
N MET A 170 5.44 -15.98 -17.88
CA MET A 170 6.60 -15.57 -18.65
C MET A 170 6.13 -14.70 -19.82
N CYS A 171 6.64 -13.47 -19.86
CA CYS A 171 6.41 -12.51 -20.91
C CYS A 171 7.62 -12.44 -21.83
N VAL A 172 7.39 -12.63 -23.13
CA VAL A 172 8.42 -12.57 -24.17
C VAL A 172 8.08 -11.45 -25.15
N LEU A 173 9.03 -10.56 -25.43
CA LEU A 173 8.85 -9.53 -26.44
C LEU A 173 8.88 -10.16 -27.85
N ALA A 174 7.81 -10.01 -28.61
CA ALA A 174 7.72 -10.44 -29.99
C ALA A 174 8.32 -9.39 -30.95
N THR A 175 8.58 -9.82 -32.18
CA THR A 175 9.18 -8.99 -33.24
C THR A 175 8.31 -7.79 -33.66
N ASN A 176 7.00 -7.87 -33.43
CA ASN A 176 6.04 -6.79 -33.69
C ASN A 176 5.94 -5.77 -32.53
N GLY A 177 6.76 -5.91 -31.48
CA GLY A 177 6.77 -5.03 -30.31
C GLY A 177 5.70 -5.35 -29.26
N THR A 178 4.88 -6.39 -29.44
CA THR A 178 3.92 -6.85 -28.42
C THR A 178 4.54 -7.89 -27.49
N TYR A 179 3.95 -8.12 -26.33
CA TYR A 179 4.38 -9.20 -25.43
C TYR A 179 3.50 -10.44 -25.59
N VAL A 180 4.14 -11.60 -25.73
CA VAL A 180 3.48 -12.90 -25.69
C VAL A 180 3.59 -13.45 -24.27
N GLN A 181 2.46 -13.91 -23.73
CA GLN A 181 2.33 -14.42 -22.37
C GLN A 181 2.23 -15.94 -22.36
N TYR A 182 2.97 -16.57 -21.46
CA TYR A 182 2.89 -18.00 -21.17
C TYR A 182 2.73 -18.22 -19.68
N GLN A 183 1.85 -19.13 -19.26
CA GLN A 183 1.78 -19.59 -17.87
C GLN A 183 2.64 -20.85 -17.72
N TYR A 184 3.47 -20.87 -16.69
CA TYR A 184 4.32 -22.02 -16.35
C TYR A 184 4.10 -22.43 -14.91
N THR A 185 4.30 -23.73 -14.65
CA THR A 185 4.31 -24.30 -13.31
C THR A 185 5.76 -24.54 -12.87
N CYS A 186 6.09 -24.15 -11.65
CA CYS A 186 7.37 -24.43 -11.04
C CYS A 186 7.56 -25.96 -10.88
N PRO A 187 8.78 -26.48 -11.10
CA PRO A 187 9.04 -27.90 -11.01
C PRO A 187 9.01 -28.40 -9.55
N ASN A 188 8.63 -29.67 -9.37
CA ASN A 188 8.58 -30.33 -8.06
C ASN A 188 7.72 -29.56 -7.03
N SER A 189 8.16 -29.52 -5.77
CA SER A 189 7.54 -28.75 -4.69
C SER A 189 8.08 -27.32 -4.56
N SER A 190 8.73 -26.79 -5.61
CA SER A 190 9.21 -25.40 -5.60
C SER A 190 8.09 -24.41 -5.92
N VAL A 191 8.20 -23.20 -5.39
CA VAL A 191 7.25 -22.10 -5.58
C VAL A 191 7.95 -20.89 -6.19
N PHE A 192 7.20 -20.08 -6.93
CA PHE A 192 7.75 -18.89 -7.58
C PHE A 192 8.01 -17.78 -6.57
N ASN A 193 9.26 -17.34 -6.48
CA ASN A 193 9.63 -16.19 -5.65
C ASN A 193 9.50 -14.89 -6.48
N PRO A 194 8.61 -13.96 -6.10
CA PRO A 194 8.38 -12.72 -6.84
C PRO A 194 9.59 -11.78 -6.86
N THR A 195 10.42 -11.82 -5.81
CA THR A 195 11.58 -10.96 -5.63
C THR A 195 12.75 -11.41 -6.51
N THR A 196 13.06 -12.71 -6.50
CA THR A 196 14.17 -13.26 -7.28
C THR A 196 13.76 -13.71 -8.68
N ARG A 197 12.46 -13.75 -8.97
CA ARG A 197 11.84 -14.11 -10.26
C ARG A 197 12.15 -15.56 -10.69
N VAL A 198 12.40 -16.45 -9.74
CA VAL A 198 12.74 -17.86 -9.98
C VAL A 198 11.96 -18.80 -9.07
N CYS A 199 11.78 -20.04 -9.52
CA CYS A 199 11.22 -21.11 -8.71
C CYS A 199 12.26 -21.56 -7.67
N THR A 200 11.88 -21.61 -6.40
CA THR A 200 12.75 -22.01 -5.29
C THR A 200 11.95 -22.76 -4.22
N THR A 201 12.62 -23.60 -3.45
CA THR A 201 12.05 -24.26 -2.27
C THR A 201 12.17 -23.42 -0.99
N SER A 202 12.93 -22.32 -1.04
CA SER A 202 13.19 -21.44 0.12
C SER A 202 12.20 -20.29 0.29
N TYR A 203 11.30 -20.09 -0.67
CA TYR A 203 10.28 -19.06 -0.59
C TYR A 203 9.03 -19.64 0.08
N THR A 204 8.48 -18.90 1.04
CA THR A 204 7.21 -19.24 1.68
C THR A 204 6.11 -18.44 1.01
N CYS A 205 5.17 -19.13 0.38
CA CYS A 205 3.97 -18.50 -0.18
C CYS A 205 3.15 -17.89 0.99
N PRO A 206 2.69 -16.62 0.87
CA PRO A 206 1.91 -15.95 1.92
C PRO A 206 0.55 -16.61 2.19
#